data_AF-A0A2D6E518-F1
#
_entry.id   AF-A0A2D6E518-F1
#
_cell.length_a   1.000
_cell.length_b   1.000
_cell.length_c   1.000
_cell.angle_alpha   90.00
_cell.angle_beta   90.00
_cell.angle_gamma   90.00
#
_symmetry.space_group_name_H-M   'P 1'
#
loop_
_entity.id
_entity.type
_entity.pdbx_description
1 polymer ?
#
loop_
_entity_poly.entity_id
_entity_poly.type
_entity_poly.pdbx_seq_one_letter_code
_entity_poly.pdbx_strand_id
1 'polypeptide(L)'
;MGRTSISAFENSRGASSRSERSVDRHSILQSAVVNMFISNPEYDLEQETLNDEEPTILRESLATGANKVANPQYIDIMPRNSIIATVVSGRGGHSGKGPEIFYPLFSPHFSLPVSPGEQVLVMYENVGNKKGPPCGYWITRRPSDLQVDDLNYTHQDRVTEGLASLGKDESSQTAYEGAPEDTYVPGSFPLGGKGIDRNNTLPGEDPYTSIIDSSFEYQNTFIGQPVARFSKRPNDLTIQGSNNTLICLGTDRIGSEEALAEDIPQNWHYSDEDPRYSGTIDIVAGRGVEGTVTAPAALIDPNERDYPEVDKVPTVTESADASNPLEGDVDFINDLSRIYVSMNTSGDENFGLDLSGLGASEISDAPFVIMKSDEIRIVARAGKRTVSGTETDIAGSIRLISEGGGISLLGPGSIYVGNGSDGAGGSLDTSQPVVKGDLLADHFDQFHTDVETAVGVIVGNMGGPIVNLDLLTDAVEVLAAGVRASLSSAVFTQ
;
A
#
# COMPACT_ATOMS: atom_id res chain seq x y z
N MET A 1 66.82 16.50 15.18
CA MET A 1 67.07 17.61 16.13
C MET A 1 66.54 18.89 15.52
N GLY A 2 65.56 19.53 16.14
CA GLY A 2 64.96 20.77 15.65
C GLY A 2 63.65 21.03 16.37
N ARG A 3 63.75 21.70 17.53
CA ARG A 3 62.61 22.24 18.30
C ARG A 3 62.06 23.44 17.52
N THR A 4 60.74 23.48 17.32
CA THR A 4 60.04 24.71 16.94
C THR A 4 59.15 25.15 18.08
N SER A 5 59.28 26.42 18.41
CA SER A 5 58.79 27.12 19.58
C SER A 5 57.30 27.45 19.52
N ILE A 6 56.73 27.43 20.72
CA ILE A 6 55.45 28.00 21.15
C ILE A 6 55.35 29.49 20.77
N SER A 7 54.20 29.92 20.24
CA SER A 7 53.73 31.31 20.37
C SER A 7 52.25 31.31 20.74
N ALA A 8 51.98 31.70 21.98
CA ALA A 8 50.67 32.07 22.48
C ALA A 8 50.18 33.33 21.76
N PHE A 9 48.88 33.41 21.48
CA PHE A 9 48.22 34.68 21.20
C PHE A 9 46.95 34.80 22.03
N GLU A 10 46.78 35.99 22.55
CA GLU A 10 46.00 36.37 23.73
C GLU A 10 44.48 36.42 23.49
N ASN A 11 43.77 36.17 24.60
CA ASN A 11 42.37 36.50 24.82
C ASN A 11 42.11 38.00 24.69
N SER A 12 41.14 38.38 23.85
CA SER A 12 40.41 39.64 24.00
C SER A 12 38.93 39.36 24.27
N ARG A 13 38.52 39.65 25.51
CA ARG A 13 37.11 39.84 25.88
C ARG A 13 36.66 41.19 25.35
N GLY A 14 35.49 41.25 24.71
CA GLY A 14 34.83 42.53 24.44
C GLY A 14 33.56 42.43 23.60
N ALA A 15 32.45 42.87 24.20
CA ALA A 15 31.17 43.24 23.60
C ALA A 15 30.22 42.10 23.17
N SER A 16 29.30 41.80 24.08
CA SER A 16 27.99 41.21 23.79
C SER A 16 27.17 42.18 22.92
N SER A 17 27.14 41.95 21.61
CA SER A 17 26.02 42.38 20.78
C SER A 17 25.00 41.25 20.78
N ARG A 18 23.84 41.49 21.41
CA ARG A 18 22.63 40.71 21.18
C ARG A 18 22.24 40.95 19.73
N SER A 19 22.75 40.14 18.80
CA SER A 19 22.13 40.04 17.48
C SER A 19 20.86 39.21 17.67
N GLU A 20 19.72 39.82 17.35
CA GLU A 20 18.58 39.04 16.89
C GLU A 20 19.11 38.15 15.77
N ARG A 21 19.20 36.84 16.03
CA ARG A 21 19.53 35.85 15.00
C ARG A 21 18.38 35.86 14.01
N SER A 22 18.44 36.78 13.06
CA SER A 22 17.85 36.63 11.74
C SER A 22 18.05 35.17 11.34
N VAL A 23 16.95 34.43 11.17
CA VAL A 23 16.97 33.06 10.64
C VAL A 23 17.84 33.10 9.39
N ASP A 24 19.06 32.58 9.50
CA ASP A 24 20.02 32.60 8.42
C ASP A 24 19.44 31.72 7.31
N ARG A 25 18.82 32.38 6.32
CA ARG A 25 18.47 31.77 5.03
C ARG A 25 19.76 31.48 4.24
N HIS A 26 20.73 30.82 4.87
CA HIS A 26 21.98 30.40 4.24
C HIS A 26 21.98 28.89 3.98
N SER A 27 21.04 28.12 4.56
CA SER A 27 20.81 26.73 4.16
C SER A 27 19.78 26.65 3.05
N ILE A 28 20.15 25.97 1.96
CA ILE A 28 19.25 25.68 0.82
C ILE A 28 18.19 24.65 1.21
N LEU A 29 18.53 23.75 2.14
CA LEU A 29 17.66 22.72 2.66
C LEU A 29 17.23 23.09 4.09
N GLN A 30 15.94 22.98 4.35
CA GLN A 30 15.31 23.32 5.63
C GLN A 30 14.29 22.24 6.01
N SER A 31 13.92 22.21 7.28
CA SER A 31 12.83 21.38 7.79
C SER A 31 11.61 22.24 8.05
N ALA A 32 10.43 21.74 7.71
CA ALA A 32 9.15 22.39 7.96
C ALA A 32 8.14 21.37 8.54
N VAL A 33 7.25 21.82 9.40
CA VAL A 33 6.08 21.03 9.86
C VAL A 33 4.92 21.33 8.92
N VAL A 34 4.24 20.29 8.44
CA VAL A 34 3.09 20.42 7.56
C VAL A 34 1.88 20.86 8.38
N ASN A 35 1.25 21.96 7.99
CA ASN A 35 0.01 22.42 8.59
C ASN A 35 -1.19 21.87 7.81
N MET A 36 -1.11 21.88 6.47
CA MET A 36 -2.17 21.38 5.58
C MET A 36 -1.57 20.74 4.32
N PHE A 37 -2.27 19.74 3.78
CA PHE A 37 -1.94 19.10 2.51
C PHE A 37 -3.01 19.45 1.47
N ILE A 38 -2.63 20.05 0.35
CA ILE A 38 -3.57 20.47 -0.70
C ILE A 38 -3.47 19.48 -1.88
N SER A 39 -4.37 18.51 -1.91
CA SER A 39 -4.46 17.47 -2.95
C SER A 39 -4.95 18.06 -4.28
N ASN A 40 -6.06 18.78 -4.24
CA ASN A 40 -6.67 19.44 -5.38
C ASN A 40 -7.04 20.90 -5.04
N PRO A 41 -6.18 21.87 -5.40
CA PRO A 41 -6.41 23.29 -5.10
C PRO A 41 -7.75 23.84 -5.61
N GLU A 42 -8.31 23.29 -6.70
CA GLU A 42 -9.62 23.72 -7.21
C GLU A 42 -10.80 23.33 -6.31
N TYR A 43 -10.64 22.29 -5.49
CA TYR A 43 -11.68 21.78 -4.60
C TYR A 43 -11.38 22.14 -3.14
N ASP A 44 -10.14 21.93 -2.70
CA ASP A 44 -9.72 22.08 -1.31
C ASP A 44 -9.78 23.56 -0.87
N LEU A 45 -9.39 24.49 -1.76
CA LEU A 45 -9.43 25.93 -1.44
C LEU A 45 -10.85 26.49 -1.32
N GLU A 46 -11.85 25.79 -1.86
CA GLU A 46 -13.27 26.18 -1.79
C GLU A 46 -13.99 25.55 -0.60
N GLN A 47 -13.31 24.74 0.22
CA GLN A 47 -13.87 24.20 1.45
C GLN A 47 -13.98 25.29 2.54
N GLU A 48 -14.98 25.15 3.41
CA GLU A 48 -15.10 25.97 4.61
C GLU A 48 -13.99 25.58 5.61
N THR A 49 -13.40 26.58 6.26
CA THR A 49 -12.41 26.34 7.30
C THR A 49 -13.04 25.82 8.59
N LEU A 50 -12.37 24.88 9.26
CA LEU A 50 -12.85 24.27 10.51
C LEU A 50 -12.64 25.16 11.74
N ASN A 51 -11.77 26.17 11.65
CA ASN A 51 -11.22 26.89 12.80
C ASN A 51 -11.69 28.35 12.96
N ASP A 52 -12.38 28.92 11.97
CA ASP A 52 -12.77 30.32 12.04
C ASP A 52 -14.10 30.45 12.82
N GLU A 53 -14.18 31.42 13.75
CA GLU A 53 -15.41 31.71 14.51
C GLU A 53 -16.60 32.05 13.59
N GLU A 54 -16.31 32.55 12.38
CA GLU A 54 -17.24 32.68 11.28
C GLU A 54 -16.75 31.83 10.10
N PRO A 55 -17.62 31.03 9.44
CA PRO A 55 -17.21 30.18 8.34
C PRO A 55 -16.67 31.05 7.20
N THR A 56 -15.37 30.91 6.91
CA THR A 56 -14.75 31.50 5.73
C THR A 56 -14.21 30.41 4.82
N ILE A 57 -14.19 30.69 3.52
CA ILE A 57 -13.59 29.81 2.52
C ILE A 57 -12.08 29.76 2.74
N LEU A 58 -11.47 28.57 2.65
CA LEU A 58 -10.04 28.37 2.89
C LEU A 58 -9.18 29.35 2.08
N ARG A 59 -9.50 29.57 0.80
CA ARG A 59 -8.83 30.57 -0.06
C ARG A 59 -8.70 31.95 0.61
N GLU A 60 -9.78 32.45 1.19
CA GLU A 60 -9.82 33.76 1.85
C GLU A 60 -9.08 33.74 3.19
N SER A 61 -9.23 32.65 3.94
CA SER A 61 -8.52 32.44 5.21
C SER A 61 -7.00 32.42 5.02
N LEU A 62 -6.50 31.78 3.95
CA LEU A 62 -5.08 31.77 3.57
C LEU A 62 -4.56 33.13 3.10
N ALA A 63 -5.40 33.93 2.46
CA ALA A 63 -4.99 35.24 1.95
C ALA A 63 -4.93 36.30 3.06
N THR A 64 -5.94 36.31 3.94
CA THR A 64 -6.16 37.42 4.89
C THR A 64 -6.67 37.01 6.27
N GLY A 65 -7.13 35.77 6.46
CA GLY A 65 -7.76 35.29 7.70
C GLY A 65 -6.78 34.67 8.70
N ALA A 66 -7.29 33.75 9.53
CA ALA A 66 -6.52 33.12 10.60
C ALA A 66 -5.40 32.22 10.06
N ASN A 67 -5.62 31.58 8.90
CA ASN A 67 -4.67 30.68 8.27
C ASN A 67 -3.70 31.40 7.31
N LYS A 68 -3.49 32.71 7.48
CA LYS A 68 -2.74 33.53 6.54
C LYS A 68 -1.34 32.99 6.26
N VAL A 69 -1.04 32.78 4.98
CA VAL A 69 0.30 32.36 4.52
C VAL A 69 1.20 33.57 4.23
N ALA A 70 2.52 33.37 4.35
CA ALA A 70 3.50 34.43 4.11
C ALA A 70 3.74 34.73 2.61
N ASN A 71 3.29 33.85 1.72
CA ASN A 71 3.45 33.94 0.27
C ASN A 71 2.10 33.79 -0.49
N PRO A 72 1.09 34.65 -0.20
CA PRO A 72 -0.28 34.50 -0.69
C PRO A 72 -0.41 34.58 -2.22
N GLN A 73 0.58 35.12 -2.93
CA GLN A 73 0.57 35.16 -4.40
C GLN A 73 0.57 33.78 -5.07
N TYR A 74 0.85 32.71 -4.31
CA TYR A 74 0.84 31.33 -4.82
C TYR A 74 -0.50 30.61 -4.61
N ILE A 75 -1.46 31.20 -3.88
CA ILE A 75 -2.74 30.54 -3.56
C ILE A 75 -3.46 30.08 -4.82
N ASP A 76 -3.61 30.98 -5.80
CA ASP A 76 -4.42 30.72 -7.00
C ASP A 76 -3.68 29.94 -8.10
N ILE A 77 -2.38 29.69 -7.93
CA ILE A 77 -1.51 29.09 -8.96
C ILE A 77 -0.73 27.87 -8.46
N MET A 78 -1.01 27.40 -7.24
CA MET A 78 -0.34 26.21 -6.70
C MET A 78 -0.76 24.95 -7.47
N PRO A 79 0.17 24.04 -7.79
CA PRO A 79 -0.18 22.75 -8.37
C PRO A 79 -0.82 21.83 -7.33
N ARG A 80 -1.40 20.73 -7.81
CA ARG A 80 -1.82 19.60 -6.98
C ARG A 80 -0.67 19.07 -6.13
N ASN A 81 -0.98 18.52 -4.96
CA ASN A 81 -0.03 18.00 -3.97
C ASN A 81 0.92 19.08 -3.42
N SER A 82 0.45 20.33 -3.34
CA SER A 82 1.16 21.39 -2.61
C SER A 82 0.89 21.25 -1.12
N ILE A 83 1.76 21.81 -0.27
CA ILE A 83 1.56 21.84 1.17
C ILE A 83 1.62 23.27 1.70
N ILE A 84 0.99 23.47 2.84
CA ILE A 84 1.14 24.67 3.66
C ILE A 84 1.91 24.24 4.90
N ALA A 85 3.07 24.84 5.14
CA ALA A 85 3.98 24.37 6.19
C ALA A 85 4.70 25.51 6.91
N THR A 86 4.99 25.31 8.19
CA THR A 86 5.81 26.22 9.00
C THR A 86 7.25 25.73 9.02
N VAL A 87 8.19 26.56 8.53
CA VAL A 87 9.62 26.24 8.61
C VAL A 87 10.09 26.23 10.06
N VAL A 88 10.67 25.11 10.51
CA VAL A 88 11.14 24.92 11.89
C VAL A 88 12.66 24.95 12.03
N SER A 89 13.40 24.78 10.93
CA SER A 89 14.87 24.88 10.96
C SER A 89 15.38 26.23 11.50
N GLY A 90 16.45 26.20 12.30
CA GLY A 90 17.06 27.42 12.85
C GLY A 90 16.18 28.22 13.83
N ARG A 91 15.24 27.55 14.52
CA ARG A 91 14.16 28.18 15.32
C ARG A 91 13.16 28.98 14.49
N GLY A 92 12.97 28.60 13.22
CA GLY A 92 12.02 29.25 12.30
C GLY A 92 10.59 29.31 12.85
N GLY A 93 10.11 28.26 13.52
CA GLY A 93 8.78 28.22 14.12
C GLY A 93 8.55 29.29 15.19
N HIS A 94 9.62 29.75 15.85
CA HIS A 94 9.58 30.80 16.87
C HIS A 94 9.79 32.20 16.30
N SER A 95 10.06 32.33 15.00
CA SER A 95 10.38 33.61 14.36
C SER A 95 9.13 34.48 14.08
N GLY A 96 7.94 33.98 14.40
CA GLY A 96 6.66 34.65 14.11
C GLY A 96 6.34 34.76 12.61
N LYS A 97 7.14 34.09 11.76
CA LYS A 97 6.82 33.97 10.33
C LYS A 97 5.69 32.96 10.20
N GLY A 98 4.59 33.40 9.59
CA GLY A 98 3.46 32.53 9.27
C GLY A 98 3.86 31.39 8.33
N PRO A 99 2.97 30.39 8.16
CA PRO A 99 3.20 29.27 7.25
C PRO A 99 3.39 29.75 5.81
N GLU A 100 4.07 28.93 5.01
CA GLU A 100 4.34 29.18 3.60
C GLU A 100 3.77 28.05 2.74
N ILE A 101 3.36 28.37 1.51
CA ILE A 101 3.00 27.39 0.49
C ILE A 101 4.29 26.83 -0.13
N PHE A 102 4.37 25.50 -0.22
CA PHE A 102 5.44 24.77 -0.89
C PHE A 102 4.87 23.86 -1.98
N TYR A 103 5.50 23.88 -3.16
CA TYR A 103 5.15 23.01 -4.28
C TYR A 103 5.85 21.65 -4.16
N PRO A 104 5.33 20.57 -4.74
CA PRO A 104 6.08 19.32 -4.81
C PRO A 104 7.33 19.52 -5.67
N LEU A 105 8.50 19.05 -5.19
CA LEU A 105 9.74 19.11 -5.95
C LEU A 105 9.67 18.26 -7.22
N PHE A 106 9.06 17.07 -7.10
CA PHE A 106 8.92 16.15 -8.21
C PHE A 106 7.74 16.53 -9.10
N SER A 107 7.82 16.13 -10.37
CA SER A 107 6.70 16.31 -11.29
C SER A 107 5.48 15.53 -10.79
N PRO A 108 4.25 15.87 -11.24
CA PRO A 108 3.02 15.18 -10.83
C PRO A 108 3.01 13.66 -11.07
N HIS A 109 3.98 13.13 -11.81
CA HIS A 109 4.17 11.70 -12.02
C HIS A 109 4.74 10.95 -10.81
N PHE A 110 5.29 11.66 -9.82
CA PHE A 110 5.86 11.07 -8.61
C PHE A 110 5.46 11.92 -7.39
N SER A 111 4.49 11.44 -6.63
CA SER A 111 3.96 12.12 -5.44
C SER A 111 4.22 11.26 -4.21
N LEU A 112 4.90 11.83 -3.22
CA LEU A 112 5.25 11.12 -1.99
C LEU A 112 4.17 11.31 -0.91
N PRO A 113 3.96 10.34 -0.02
CA PRO A 113 3.01 10.48 1.08
C PRO A 113 3.49 11.50 2.11
N VAL A 114 2.55 12.26 2.65
CA VAL A 114 2.77 13.20 3.75
C VAL A 114 1.43 13.50 4.43
N SER A 115 1.45 13.65 5.75
CA SER A 115 0.30 14.03 6.56
C SER A 115 0.54 15.33 7.34
N PRO A 116 -0.52 16.10 7.64
CA PRO A 116 -0.47 17.22 8.58
C PRO A 116 0.17 16.85 9.92
N GLY A 117 1.00 17.74 10.46
CA GLY A 117 1.81 17.55 11.65
C GLY A 117 3.13 16.80 11.44
N GLU A 118 3.35 16.14 10.29
CA GLU A 118 4.66 15.54 9.99
C GLU A 118 5.70 16.61 9.63
N GLN A 119 6.98 16.28 9.82
CA GLN A 119 8.09 17.12 9.36
C GLN A 119 8.55 16.71 7.97
N VAL A 120 8.74 17.68 7.09
CA VAL A 120 9.25 17.50 5.72
C VAL A 120 10.55 18.26 5.48
N LEU A 121 11.28 17.84 4.46
CA LEU A 121 12.38 18.61 3.89
C LEU A 121 11.85 19.57 2.83
N VAL A 122 12.25 20.83 2.93
CA VAL A 122 11.91 21.88 1.96
C VAL A 122 13.16 22.58 1.43
N MET A 123 13.10 23.04 0.19
CA MET A 123 14.16 23.79 -0.47
C MET A 123 13.62 25.05 -1.13
N TYR A 124 14.45 26.09 -1.21
CA TYR A 124 14.09 27.35 -1.84
C TYR A 124 14.93 27.59 -3.09
N GLU A 125 14.29 28.08 -4.17
CA GLU A 125 14.98 28.42 -5.42
C GLU A 125 16.00 29.56 -5.29
N ASN A 126 15.65 30.59 -4.51
CA ASN A 126 16.41 31.84 -4.43
C ASN A 126 16.83 32.17 -3.00
N VAL A 127 17.90 31.54 -2.56
CA VAL A 127 18.52 31.76 -1.25
C VAL A 127 19.45 32.97 -1.33
N GLY A 128 18.88 34.19 -1.41
CA GLY A 128 19.67 35.43 -1.35
C GLY A 128 19.19 36.60 -2.19
N ASN A 129 18.21 36.40 -3.08
CA ASN A 129 17.69 37.50 -3.91
C ASN A 129 16.60 38.27 -3.16
N LYS A 130 16.75 39.59 -2.99
CA LYS A 130 15.82 40.45 -2.23
C LYS A 130 14.52 40.78 -2.97
N LYS A 131 14.31 40.23 -4.18
CA LYS A 131 13.14 40.53 -5.02
C LYS A 131 12.20 39.31 -5.03
N GLY A 132 11.12 39.41 -4.25
CA GLY A 132 10.05 38.42 -4.17
C GLY A 132 10.25 37.35 -3.09
N PRO A 133 9.18 36.79 -2.50
CA PRO A 133 9.28 35.60 -1.67
C PRO A 133 9.78 34.45 -2.55
N PRO A 134 10.81 33.70 -2.15
CA PRO A 134 11.27 32.55 -2.92
C PRO A 134 10.16 31.50 -2.99
N CYS A 135 9.95 30.91 -4.17
CA CYS A 135 9.14 29.69 -4.29
C CYS A 135 9.85 28.57 -3.52
N GLY A 136 9.11 27.93 -2.62
CA GLY A 136 9.57 26.79 -1.85
C GLY A 136 9.08 25.49 -2.49
N TYR A 137 9.90 24.45 -2.43
CA TYR A 137 9.55 23.10 -2.85
C TYR A 137 9.70 22.14 -1.68
N TRP A 138 8.72 21.29 -1.44
CA TRP A 138 8.82 20.19 -0.50
C TRP A 138 9.30 18.92 -1.22
N ILE A 139 10.15 18.16 -0.56
CA ILE A 139 10.86 17.04 -1.18
C ILE A 139 10.26 15.72 -0.72
N THR A 140 10.29 15.47 0.58
CA THR A 140 9.84 14.22 1.21
C THR A 140 9.67 14.47 2.70
N ARG A 141 8.92 13.61 3.38
CA ARG A 141 8.96 13.49 4.83
C ARG A 141 10.39 13.31 5.31
N ARG A 142 10.74 13.97 6.40
CA ARG A 142 12.03 13.81 7.07
C ARG A 142 12.08 12.42 7.72
N PRO A 143 13.06 11.58 7.39
CA PRO A 143 13.25 10.31 8.09
C PRO A 143 13.72 10.58 9.53
N SER A 144 13.33 9.69 10.43
CA SER A 144 13.69 9.75 11.85
C SER A 144 14.46 8.50 12.28
N ASP A 145 14.83 8.45 13.56
CA ASP A 145 15.42 7.25 14.16
C ASP A 145 14.40 6.11 14.22
N LEU A 146 14.89 4.86 14.28
CA LEU A 146 14.06 3.65 14.25
C LEU A 146 12.92 3.64 15.27
N GLN A 147 13.16 4.18 16.47
CA GLN A 147 12.16 4.25 17.55
C GLN A 147 11.06 5.28 17.33
N VAL A 148 11.18 6.12 16.30
CA VAL A 148 10.25 7.22 16.00
C VAL A 148 9.62 7.06 14.62
N ASP A 149 10.43 6.68 13.62
CA ASP A 149 9.99 6.63 12.24
C ASP A 149 8.90 5.56 12.06
N ASP A 150 7.75 6.00 11.58
CA ASP A 150 6.61 5.16 11.24
C ASP A 150 6.36 5.22 9.74
N LEU A 151 5.74 4.21 9.16
CA LEU A 151 5.32 4.27 7.76
C LEU A 151 3.96 4.96 7.59
N ASN A 152 3.09 4.86 8.60
CA ASN A 152 1.77 5.48 8.59
C ASN A 152 1.85 6.96 8.99
N TYR A 153 2.49 7.28 10.12
CA TYR A 153 2.63 8.66 10.61
C TYR A 153 3.85 8.88 11.51
N THR A 154 4.78 9.76 11.12
CA THR A 154 5.99 10.06 11.92
C THR A 154 5.88 11.41 12.64
N HIS A 155 5.91 11.35 13.98
CA HIS A 155 6.07 12.53 14.83
C HIS A 155 7.53 12.73 15.27
N GLN A 156 8.26 13.57 14.55
CA GLN A 156 9.72 13.73 14.69
C GLN A 156 10.18 14.16 16.10
N ASP A 157 9.34 14.85 16.86
CA ASP A 157 9.69 15.36 18.19
C ASP A 157 9.83 14.26 19.25
N ARG A 158 9.33 13.05 18.97
CA ARG A 158 9.54 11.83 19.80
C ARG A 158 10.99 11.40 19.89
N VAL A 159 11.89 11.91 19.03
CA VAL A 159 13.34 11.60 19.12
C VAL A 159 13.90 11.96 20.50
N THR A 160 13.35 13.02 21.10
CA THR A 160 13.79 13.47 22.42
C THR A 160 13.47 12.52 23.56
N GLU A 161 12.41 11.71 23.42
CA GLU A 161 12.03 10.68 24.39
C GLU A 161 12.76 9.35 24.11
N GLY A 162 12.94 9.01 22.82
CA GLY A 162 13.54 7.74 22.40
C GLY A 162 15.03 7.57 22.75
N LEU A 163 15.79 8.66 22.86
CA LEU A 163 17.19 8.62 23.31
C LEU A 163 17.30 8.37 24.82
N ALA A 164 16.33 8.88 25.60
CA ALA A 164 16.27 8.71 27.04
C ALA A 164 15.92 7.27 27.43
N SER A 165 14.94 6.64 26.76
CA SER A 165 14.57 5.24 27.03
C SER A 165 15.66 4.22 26.70
N LEU A 166 16.53 4.52 25.74
CA LEU A 166 17.66 3.65 25.38
C LEU A 166 18.88 3.84 26.29
N GLY A 167 18.81 4.71 27.30
CA GLY A 167 19.93 5.02 28.20
C GLY A 167 21.14 5.63 27.46
N LYS A 168 20.92 6.22 26.27
CA LYS A 168 21.99 6.76 25.41
C LYS A 168 22.16 8.27 25.53
N ASP A 169 21.26 8.95 26.24
CA ASP A 169 21.29 10.40 26.44
C ASP A 169 22.15 10.81 27.66
N GLU A 170 23.37 10.26 27.77
CA GLU A 170 24.37 10.69 28.76
C GLU A 170 25.13 11.94 28.28
N SER A 171 24.42 13.01 27.95
CA SER A 171 25.08 14.31 27.85
C SER A 171 25.44 14.78 29.28
N SER A 172 26.71 15.10 29.52
CA SER A 172 27.17 15.63 30.83
C SER A 172 26.45 16.91 31.30
N GLN A 173 25.65 17.54 30.44
CA GLN A 173 24.92 18.78 30.70
C GLN A 173 23.52 18.51 31.28
N THR A 174 22.83 17.44 30.86
CA THR A 174 21.52 17.03 31.40
C THR A 174 21.63 16.53 32.84
N ALA A 175 22.75 15.92 33.22
CA ALA A 175 23.01 15.50 34.61
C ALA A 175 23.23 16.66 35.61
N TYR A 176 23.50 17.89 35.13
CA TYR A 176 23.84 19.03 35.98
C TYR A 176 22.66 19.99 36.24
N GLU A 177 21.63 19.98 35.40
CA GLU A 177 20.52 20.95 35.46
C GLU A 177 19.21 20.43 36.09
N GLY A 178 19.18 19.18 36.58
CA GLY A 178 18.00 18.65 37.29
C GLY A 178 16.75 18.56 36.41
N ALA A 179 16.93 18.22 35.13
CA ALA A 179 15.81 17.92 34.25
C ALA A 179 14.99 16.76 34.84
N PRO A 180 13.65 16.79 34.73
CA PRO A 180 12.79 15.68 35.15
C PRO A 180 13.26 14.39 34.47
N GLU A 181 13.13 13.25 35.15
CA GLU A 181 13.34 11.93 34.55
C GLU A 181 12.50 11.86 33.26
N ASP A 182 13.18 11.81 32.11
CA ASP A 182 12.55 11.61 30.80
C ASP A 182 11.99 10.17 30.78
N THR A 183 10.79 9.97 31.33
CA THR A 183 10.05 8.71 31.20
C THR A 183 9.48 8.65 29.81
N TYR A 184 9.96 7.71 28.99
CA TYR A 184 9.36 7.40 27.71
C TYR A 184 7.90 6.98 27.89
N VAL A 185 7.01 7.67 27.18
CA VAL A 185 5.58 7.37 27.14
C VAL A 185 5.27 6.83 25.75
N PRO A 186 5.06 5.52 25.58
CA PRO A 186 4.69 4.95 24.28
C PRO A 186 3.44 5.64 23.72
N GLY A 187 3.46 6.01 22.45
CA GLY A 187 2.31 6.64 21.78
C GLY A 187 2.07 8.13 22.11
N SER A 188 2.95 8.80 22.85
CA SER A 188 2.80 10.24 23.14
C SER A 188 3.14 11.15 21.95
N PHE A 189 2.69 12.41 21.93
CA PHE A 189 3.09 13.39 20.90
C PHE A 189 3.79 14.61 21.51
N PRO A 190 5.05 14.47 21.98
CA PRO A 190 5.79 15.55 22.64
C PRO A 190 6.10 16.72 21.71
N LEU A 191 6.41 17.88 22.28
CA LEU A 191 6.75 19.10 21.52
C LEU A 191 8.24 19.27 21.24
N GLY A 192 9.07 18.28 21.58
CA GLY A 192 10.51 18.26 21.32
C GLY A 192 11.37 19.15 22.24
N GLY A 193 10.76 19.93 23.14
CA GLY A 193 11.47 20.85 24.03
C GLY A 193 11.90 20.28 25.39
N LYS A 194 11.66 18.98 25.66
CA LYS A 194 11.89 18.32 26.96
C LYS A 194 11.27 19.09 28.14
N GLY A 195 10.01 19.52 27.98
CA GLY A 195 9.29 20.32 28.98
C GLY A 195 9.73 21.78 29.09
N ILE A 196 10.62 22.26 28.20
CA ILE A 196 11.02 23.66 28.14
C ILE A 196 10.43 24.30 26.88
N ASP A 197 9.37 25.10 27.04
CA ASP A 197 8.60 25.70 25.93
C ASP A 197 9.46 26.39 24.87
N ARG A 198 10.50 27.13 25.28
CA ARG A 198 11.40 27.86 24.37
C ARG A 198 12.24 26.95 23.46
N ASN A 199 12.26 25.65 23.74
CA ASN A 199 12.97 24.63 23.01
C ASN A 199 12.03 23.74 22.19
N ASN A 200 10.71 23.94 22.28
CA ASN A 200 9.77 23.21 21.46
C ASN A 200 10.05 23.46 19.97
N THR A 201 9.62 22.53 19.11
CA THR A 201 9.74 22.70 17.66
C THR A 201 8.84 23.83 17.16
N LEU A 202 7.59 23.84 17.64
CA LEU A 202 6.59 24.87 17.39
C LEU A 202 6.25 25.62 18.69
N PRO A 203 5.97 26.94 18.61
CA PRO A 203 5.52 27.70 19.77
C PRO A 203 4.05 27.39 20.08
N GLY A 204 3.67 27.54 21.36
CA GLY A 204 2.30 27.31 21.83
C GLY A 204 2.22 26.20 22.87
N GLU A 205 1.05 26.05 23.48
CA GLU A 205 0.77 25.01 24.48
C GLU A 205 0.55 23.65 23.81
N ASP A 206 -0.24 23.61 22.73
CA ASP A 206 -0.47 22.39 21.95
C ASP A 206 -0.58 22.67 20.43
N PRO A 207 0.55 22.98 19.79
CA PRO A 207 0.56 23.36 18.38
C PRO A 207 0.23 22.20 17.43
N TYR A 208 0.52 20.96 17.82
CA TYR A 208 0.27 19.80 16.95
C TYR A 208 -1.19 19.41 16.95
N THR A 209 -1.86 19.34 18.10
CA THR A 209 -3.31 19.11 18.15
C THR A 209 -4.05 20.19 17.39
N SER A 210 -3.64 21.46 17.52
CA SER A 210 -4.22 22.56 16.73
C SER A 210 -4.09 22.34 15.21
N ILE A 211 -2.95 21.83 14.74
CA ILE A 211 -2.74 21.49 13.31
C ILE A 211 -3.67 20.35 12.89
N ILE A 212 -3.76 19.30 13.73
CA ILE A 212 -4.55 18.11 13.44
C ILE A 212 -6.05 18.41 13.42
N ASP A 213 -6.55 19.11 14.43
CA ASP A 213 -7.98 19.47 14.55
C ASP A 213 -8.43 20.40 13.44
N SER A 214 -7.51 21.26 12.96
CA SER A 214 -7.79 22.22 11.89
C SER A 214 -7.66 21.67 10.48
N SER A 215 -7.00 20.52 10.31
CA SER A 215 -6.77 19.95 8.99
C SER A 215 -7.95 19.10 8.53
N PHE A 216 -8.64 19.59 7.51
CA PHE A 216 -9.70 18.85 6.84
C PHE A 216 -9.21 17.49 6.30
N GLU A 217 -8.02 17.44 5.71
CA GLU A 217 -7.49 16.22 5.12
C GLU A 217 -7.18 15.17 6.17
N TYR A 218 -6.58 15.57 7.30
CA TYR A 218 -6.32 14.65 8.39
C TYR A 218 -7.63 14.08 8.94
N GLN A 219 -8.60 14.93 9.29
CA GLN A 219 -9.86 14.49 9.90
C GLN A 219 -10.72 13.59 9.00
N ASN A 220 -10.66 13.76 7.68
CA ASN A 220 -11.55 13.04 6.76
C ASN A 220 -10.87 11.91 5.97
N THR A 221 -9.54 11.91 5.85
CA THR A 221 -8.84 10.97 4.96
C THR A 221 -7.71 10.19 5.62
N PHE A 222 -7.16 10.67 6.74
CA PHE A 222 -6.13 9.92 7.46
C PHE A 222 -6.75 8.72 8.20
N ILE A 223 -6.11 7.57 8.06
CA ILE A 223 -6.48 6.35 8.78
C ILE A 223 -5.23 5.83 9.47
N GLY A 224 -5.25 5.90 10.80
CA GLY A 224 -4.20 5.39 11.65
C GLY A 224 -4.26 3.86 11.74
N GLN A 225 -3.17 3.19 11.36
CA GLN A 225 -3.05 1.73 11.48
C GLN A 225 -1.58 1.31 11.64
N PRO A 226 -1.32 0.16 12.30
CA PRO A 226 0.03 -0.40 12.34
C PRO A 226 0.43 -0.91 10.96
N VAL A 227 1.55 -0.42 10.43
CA VAL A 227 2.05 -0.81 9.10
C VAL A 227 3.39 -1.51 9.24
N ALA A 228 3.46 -2.76 8.78
CA ALA A 228 4.67 -3.56 8.82
C ALA A 228 5.84 -2.90 8.08
N ARG A 229 7.00 -2.82 8.75
CA ARG A 229 8.24 -2.23 8.23
C ARG A 229 8.95 -3.19 7.30
N PHE A 230 9.09 -2.81 6.03
CA PHE A 230 9.76 -3.65 5.04
C PHE A 230 11.27 -3.40 5.02
N SER A 231 12.04 -4.45 5.28
CA SER A 231 13.49 -4.42 5.14
C SER A 231 13.90 -4.72 3.70
N LYS A 232 14.31 -3.68 2.97
CA LYS A 232 14.80 -3.83 1.59
C LYS A 232 16.21 -4.43 1.55
N ARG A 233 16.51 -5.30 0.58
CA ARG A 233 17.87 -5.80 0.33
C ARG A 233 18.65 -4.79 -0.51
N PRO A 234 19.99 -4.84 -0.53
CA PRO A 234 20.77 -4.07 -1.48
C PRO A 234 20.31 -4.33 -2.92
N ASN A 235 20.22 -3.28 -3.72
CA ASN A 235 19.72 -3.26 -5.11
C ASN A 235 18.20 -3.34 -5.31
N ASP A 236 17.42 -3.58 -4.26
CA ASP A 236 15.95 -3.50 -4.38
C ASP A 236 15.50 -2.05 -4.59
N LEU A 237 14.54 -1.86 -5.50
CA LEU A 237 13.76 -0.64 -5.62
C LEU A 237 12.37 -0.87 -5.02
N THR A 238 12.06 -0.13 -3.97
CA THR A 238 10.80 -0.25 -3.23
C THR A 238 10.00 1.03 -3.29
N ILE A 239 8.71 0.92 -3.59
CA ILE A 239 7.72 1.99 -3.45
C ILE A 239 6.70 1.50 -2.43
N GLN A 240 6.66 2.17 -1.28
CA GLN A 240 5.81 1.77 -0.16
C GLN A 240 4.84 2.90 0.18
N GLY A 241 3.57 2.55 0.35
CA GLY A 241 2.54 3.47 0.82
C GLY A 241 2.35 3.42 2.34
N SER A 242 1.76 4.49 2.89
CA SER A 242 1.43 4.61 4.32
C SER A 242 0.24 3.74 4.77
N ASN A 243 -0.39 3.01 3.84
CA ASN A 243 -1.56 2.15 4.08
C ASN A 243 -1.28 0.69 3.72
N ASN A 244 -0.16 0.15 4.20
CA ASN A 244 0.24 -1.25 4.07
C ASN A 244 0.23 -1.79 2.62
N THR A 245 0.80 -1.00 1.70
CA THR A 245 1.00 -1.38 0.29
C THR A 245 2.47 -1.28 -0.09
N LEU A 246 2.93 -2.20 -0.94
CA LEU A 246 4.30 -2.25 -1.44
C LEU A 246 4.34 -2.68 -2.91
N ILE A 247 5.24 -2.04 -3.66
CA ILE A 247 5.83 -2.58 -4.88
C ILE A 247 7.34 -2.73 -4.66
N CYS A 248 7.88 -3.92 -4.85
CA CYS A 248 9.31 -4.20 -4.78
C CYS A 248 9.79 -4.79 -6.11
N LEU A 249 10.80 -4.13 -6.71
CA LEU A 249 11.56 -4.65 -7.84
C LEU A 249 12.91 -5.11 -7.31
N GLY A 250 13.14 -6.41 -7.29
CA GLY A 250 14.29 -6.98 -6.60
C GLY A 250 14.57 -8.41 -7.02
N THR A 251 14.94 -9.22 -6.05
CA THR A 251 15.20 -10.65 -6.20
C THR A 251 14.18 -11.48 -5.43
N ASP A 252 14.13 -12.78 -5.71
CA ASP A 252 13.25 -13.71 -4.99
C ASP A 252 13.57 -13.72 -3.48
N ARG A 253 12.52 -13.76 -2.64
CA ARG A 253 12.61 -13.59 -1.19
C ARG A 253 12.23 -14.84 -0.38
N ILE A 254 12.58 -16.02 -0.89
CA ILE A 254 12.32 -17.28 -0.17
C ILE A 254 13.20 -17.39 1.08
N GLY A 255 12.58 -17.59 2.24
CA GLY A 255 13.25 -17.88 3.52
C GLY A 255 13.70 -16.66 4.34
N SER A 256 13.88 -16.86 5.65
CA SER A 256 14.37 -15.82 6.56
C SER A 256 15.79 -15.37 6.19
N GLU A 257 16.14 -14.10 6.42
CA GLU A 257 17.50 -13.59 6.20
C GLU A 257 18.59 -14.41 6.93
N GLU A 258 18.24 -15.07 8.03
CA GLU A 258 19.13 -15.96 8.78
C GLU A 258 19.46 -17.25 8.01
N ALA A 259 18.50 -17.82 7.29
CA ALA A 259 18.76 -18.94 6.36
C ALA A 259 19.67 -18.49 5.19
N LEU A 260 19.68 -17.19 4.87
CA LEU A 260 20.48 -16.60 3.78
C LEU A 260 21.91 -16.22 4.21
N ALA A 261 22.18 -16.09 5.52
CA ALA A 261 23.48 -15.66 6.05
C ALA A 261 24.45 -16.83 6.36
N GLU A 262 23.94 -18.02 6.67
CA GLU A 262 24.79 -19.17 7.05
C GLU A 262 25.42 -19.91 5.85
N ASP A 263 24.83 -19.83 4.66
CA ASP A 263 25.24 -20.58 3.46
C ASP A 263 25.67 -19.67 2.28
N ILE A 264 26.65 -18.80 2.51
CA ILE A 264 27.42 -18.19 1.42
C ILE A 264 28.80 -18.86 1.34
N PRO A 265 28.97 -19.91 0.52
CA PRO A 265 30.29 -20.50 0.30
C PRO A 265 31.28 -19.45 -0.21
N GLN A 266 32.48 -19.39 0.35
CA GLN A 266 33.54 -18.41 -0.03
C GLN A 266 33.99 -18.49 -1.50
N ASN A 267 33.49 -19.45 -2.29
CA ASN A 267 33.90 -19.75 -3.65
C ASN A 267 32.69 -19.94 -4.59
N TRP A 268 31.69 -19.09 -4.44
CA TRP A 268 30.41 -19.32 -5.06
C TRP A 268 30.35 -18.80 -6.51
N HIS A 269 30.04 -19.72 -7.43
CA HIS A 269 29.88 -19.48 -8.86
C HIS A 269 28.41 -19.25 -9.20
N TYR A 270 28.15 -18.28 -10.08
CA TYR A 270 26.85 -18.05 -10.72
C TYR A 270 26.29 -19.37 -11.28
N SER A 271 25.17 -19.84 -10.72
CA SER A 271 24.41 -20.96 -11.27
C SER A 271 22.96 -20.51 -11.46
N ASP A 272 22.39 -20.85 -12.62
CA ASP A 272 20.97 -20.58 -12.94
C ASP A 272 19.99 -21.29 -11.98
N GLU A 273 20.49 -22.19 -11.14
CA GLU A 273 19.76 -22.94 -10.11
C GLU A 273 19.60 -22.17 -8.79
N ASP A 274 20.21 -20.99 -8.63
CA ASP A 274 20.05 -20.23 -7.39
C ASP A 274 18.98 -19.14 -7.48
N PRO A 275 17.89 -19.22 -6.67
CA PRO A 275 16.81 -18.25 -6.69
C PRO A 275 17.26 -16.82 -6.32
N ARG A 276 18.44 -16.65 -5.71
CA ARG A 276 19.06 -15.35 -5.39
C ARG A 276 19.39 -14.51 -6.63
N TYR A 277 19.39 -15.11 -7.83
CA TYR A 277 19.61 -14.39 -9.11
C TYR A 277 18.32 -14.19 -9.93
N SER A 278 17.16 -14.49 -9.34
CA SER A 278 15.88 -14.39 -10.01
C SER A 278 15.29 -12.99 -9.87
N GLY A 279 15.35 -12.21 -10.95
CA GLY A 279 14.64 -10.94 -11.02
C GLY A 279 13.16 -11.13 -10.70
N THR A 280 12.68 -10.38 -9.72
CA THR A 280 11.34 -10.54 -9.14
C THR A 280 10.64 -9.20 -8.98
N ILE A 281 9.36 -9.17 -9.35
CA ILE A 281 8.43 -8.08 -9.10
C ILE A 281 7.40 -8.58 -8.09
N ASP A 282 7.35 -7.90 -6.96
CA ASP A 282 6.39 -8.18 -5.90
C ASP A 282 5.47 -6.98 -5.68
N ILE A 283 4.17 -7.21 -5.85
CA ILE A 283 3.12 -6.21 -5.61
C ILE A 283 2.19 -6.78 -4.55
N VAL A 284 2.08 -6.09 -3.42
CA VAL A 284 1.31 -6.60 -2.28
C VAL A 284 0.54 -5.50 -1.56
N ALA A 285 -0.67 -5.85 -1.14
CA ALA A 285 -1.53 -5.04 -0.28
C ALA A 285 -1.97 -5.90 0.91
N GLY A 286 -1.80 -5.38 2.13
CA GLY A 286 -2.12 -6.10 3.37
C GLY A 286 -1.05 -7.13 3.75
N ARG A 287 0.15 -6.66 4.07
CA ARG A 287 1.23 -7.50 4.61
C ARG A 287 1.19 -7.61 6.12
N GLY A 288 1.79 -8.65 6.67
CA GLY A 288 1.98 -8.77 8.12
C GLY A 288 0.65 -8.73 8.86
N VAL A 289 -0.27 -9.60 8.42
CA VAL A 289 -1.61 -9.71 9.00
C VAL A 289 -1.50 -10.07 10.49
N GLU A 290 -2.37 -9.52 11.32
CA GLU A 290 -2.35 -9.75 12.77
C GLU A 290 -2.31 -11.26 13.10
N GLY A 291 -1.39 -11.65 13.99
CA GLY A 291 -1.17 -13.04 14.38
C GLY A 291 -0.20 -13.83 13.50
N THR A 292 0.37 -13.25 12.44
CA THR A 292 1.44 -13.88 11.65
C THR A 292 2.83 -13.52 12.18
N VAL A 293 3.84 -14.30 11.78
CA VAL A 293 5.25 -14.05 12.16
C VAL A 293 5.81 -12.76 11.55
N THR A 294 5.20 -12.26 10.47
CA THR A 294 5.59 -11.03 9.78
C THR A 294 4.79 -9.81 10.23
N ALA A 295 3.85 -9.98 11.17
CA ALA A 295 3.03 -8.91 11.71
C ALA A 295 3.88 -7.87 12.46
N PRO A 296 3.53 -6.57 12.35
CA PRO A 296 4.10 -5.57 13.24
C PRO A 296 3.59 -5.79 14.66
N ALA A 297 4.46 -5.64 15.65
CA ALA A 297 4.03 -5.51 17.04
C ALA A 297 3.24 -4.20 17.16
N ALA A 298 1.97 -4.26 17.56
CA ALA A 298 1.18 -3.08 17.83
C ALA A 298 1.31 -2.67 19.31
N LEU A 299 1.17 -1.36 19.59
CA LEU A 299 1.01 -0.90 20.97
C LEU A 299 -0.24 -1.54 21.60
N ILE A 300 -0.14 -1.91 22.88
CA ILE A 300 -1.24 -2.54 23.64
C ILE A 300 -2.44 -1.59 23.75
N ASP A 301 -2.16 -0.31 24.01
CA ASP A 301 -3.14 0.75 24.07
C ASP A 301 -2.99 1.66 22.83
N PRO A 302 -4.09 2.22 22.29
CA PRO A 302 -4.02 3.26 21.26
C PRO A 302 -3.15 4.43 21.72
N ASN A 303 -2.53 5.11 20.77
CA ASN A 303 -1.75 6.30 21.07
C ASN A 303 -2.66 7.47 21.53
N GLU A 304 -2.07 8.62 21.89
CA GLU A 304 -2.84 9.80 22.36
C GLU A 304 -3.81 10.37 21.30
N ARG A 305 -3.77 9.88 20.06
CA ARG A 305 -4.67 10.25 18.97
C ARG A 305 -5.68 9.16 18.62
N ASP A 306 -5.88 8.20 19.52
CA ASP A 306 -6.92 7.16 19.46
C ASP A 306 -6.84 6.23 18.24
N TYR A 307 -5.61 5.89 17.81
CA TYR A 307 -5.39 4.86 16.80
C TYR A 307 -4.27 3.88 17.18
N PRO A 308 -4.34 2.62 16.69
CA PRO A 308 -3.28 1.64 16.91
C PRO A 308 -2.03 1.98 16.09
N GLU A 309 -0.88 2.02 16.74
CA GLU A 309 0.43 2.31 16.14
C GLU A 309 1.38 1.14 16.35
N VAL A 310 2.40 1.01 15.50
CA VAL A 310 3.47 0.03 15.69
C VAL A 310 4.27 0.34 16.96
N ASP A 311 4.50 -0.67 17.80
CA ASP A 311 5.47 -0.62 18.88
C ASP A 311 6.89 -0.69 18.31
N LYS A 312 7.55 0.46 18.28
CA LYS A 312 8.90 0.60 17.69
C LYS A 312 10.01 0.23 18.66
N VAL A 313 9.69 0.05 19.95
CA VAL A 313 10.66 -0.26 21.02
C VAL A 313 10.12 -1.35 21.94
N PRO A 314 9.82 -2.55 21.40
CA PRO A 314 9.22 -3.64 22.18
C PRO A 314 10.06 -4.05 23.41
N THR A 315 11.37 -3.84 23.34
CA THR A 315 12.29 -4.11 24.46
C THR A 315 12.09 -3.20 25.68
N VAL A 316 11.48 -2.03 25.49
CA VAL A 316 11.23 -1.03 26.55
C VAL A 316 9.81 -1.15 27.11
N THR A 317 8.85 -1.49 26.26
CA THR A 317 7.43 -1.63 26.60
C THR A 317 7.10 -2.97 27.27
N GLU A 318 8.10 -3.85 27.44
CA GLU A 318 7.92 -5.23 27.93
C GLU A 318 6.86 -6.01 27.14
N SER A 319 6.63 -5.65 25.87
CA SER A 319 5.72 -6.39 25.00
C SER A 319 6.27 -7.80 24.78
N ALA A 320 5.36 -8.79 24.80
CA ALA A 320 5.73 -10.21 24.75
C ALA A 320 6.49 -10.57 23.46
N ASP A 321 6.31 -9.77 22.42
CA ASP A 321 6.98 -9.87 21.13
C ASP A 321 8.22 -8.96 21.14
N ALA A 322 9.31 -9.49 21.69
CA ALA A 322 10.64 -8.93 21.49
C ALA A 322 10.89 -8.65 19.99
N SER A 323 11.77 -7.67 19.69
CA SER A 323 12.20 -7.28 18.32
C SER A 323 11.88 -8.33 17.26
N ASN A 324 10.94 -8.04 16.35
CA ASN A 324 10.55 -8.97 15.28
C ASN A 324 11.42 -8.72 14.03
N PRO A 325 12.50 -9.50 13.78
CA PRO A 325 13.32 -9.33 12.59
C PRO A 325 12.59 -9.71 11.29
N LEU A 326 11.50 -10.49 11.38
CA LEU A 326 10.68 -10.91 10.25
C LEU A 326 9.54 -9.94 9.95
N GLU A 327 9.41 -8.85 10.72
CA GLU A 327 8.37 -7.85 10.50
C GLU A 327 8.40 -7.37 9.05
N GLY A 328 7.23 -7.39 8.41
CA GLY A 328 7.05 -6.90 7.05
C GLY A 328 7.76 -7.70 5.96
N ASP A 329 8.46 -8.80 6.29
CA ASP A 329 9.02 -9.70 5.28
C ASP A 329 7.91 -10.45 4.53
N VAL A 330 8.29 -11.12 3.44
CA VAL A 330 7.33 -11.78 2.56
C VAL A 330 6.64 -12.96 3.27
N ASP A 331 5.31 -12.91 3.35
CA ASP A 331 4.49 -14.04 3.81
C ASP A 331 3.54 -14.47 2.67
N PHE A 332 3.99 -15.45 1.90
CA PHE A 332 3.23 -15.97 0.76
C PHE A 332 1.86 -16.56 1.17
N ILE A 333 1.75 -17.08 2.39
CA ILE A 333 0.57 -17.79 2.87
C ILE A 333 -0.45 -16.81 3.45
N ASN A 334 -0.04 -15.86 4.28
CA ASN A 334 -0.97 -15.05 5.06
C ASN A 334 -1.19 -13.64 4.51
N ASP A 335 -0.34 -13.12 3.63
CA ASP A 335 -0.56 -11.78 3.06
C ASP A 335 -1.85 -11.74 2.23
N LEU A 336 -2.64 -10.68 2.40
CA LEU A 336 -4.03 -10.64 1.92
C LEU A 336 -4.15 -10.67 0.39
N SER A 337 -3.36 -9.87 -0.31
CA SER A 337 -3.44 -9.78 -1.77
C SER A 337 -2.09 -9.50 -2.39
N ARG A 338 -1.68 -10.35 -3.35
CA ARG A 338 -0.34 -10.38 -3.91
C ARG A 338 -0.36 -10.73 -5.40
N ILE A 339 0.45 -10.01 -6.17
CA ILE A 339 0.86 -10.38 -7.53
C ILE A 339 2.38 -10.58 -7.48
N TYR A 340 2.81 -11.81 -7.73
CA TYR A 340 4.20 -12.21 -7.67
C TYR A 340 4.68 -12.66 -9.04
N VAL A 341 5.70 -12.00 -9.58
CA VAL A 341 6.30 -12.33 -10.88
C VAL A 341 7.77 -12.59 -10.66
N SER A 342 8.22 -13.83 -10.84
CA SER A 342 9.63 -14.20 -10.68
C SER A 342 10.16 -14.91 -11.91
N MET A 343 11.44 -14.65 -12.24
CA MET A 343 12.17 -15.37 -13.27
C MET A 343 12.45 -16.83 -12.89
N ASN A 344 12.57 -17.14 -11.60
CA ASN A 344 12.77 -18.48 -11.08
C ASN A 344 12.41 -18.49 -9.58
N THR A 345 11.41 -19.28 -9.20
CA THR A 345 10.95 -19.49 -7.82
C THR A 345 10.25 -20.84 -7.68
N SER A 346 10.14 -21.37 -6.46
CA SER A 346 9.31 -22.54 -6.15
C SER A 346 7.89 -22.11 -5.81
N GLY A 347 7.16 -21.66 -6.85
CA GLY A 347 5.86 -21.00 -6.71
C GLY A 347 4.81 -21.84 -5.97
N ASP A 348 4.69 -23.12 -6.31
CA ASP A 348 3.69 -24.00 -5.68
C ASP A 348 4.00 -24.24 -4.20
N GLU A 349 5.26 -24.54 -3.88
CA GLU A 349 5.73 -24.78 -2.50
C GLU A 349 5.60 -23.51 -1.63
N ASN A 350 6.09 -22.38 -2.11
CA ASN A 350 6.09 -21.11 -1.37
C ASN A 350 4.68 -20.66 -0.98
N PHE A 351 3.70 -20.89 -1.86
CA PHE A 351 2.30 -20.55 -1.62
C PHE A 351 1.50 -21.68 -0.96
N GLY A 352 2.14 -22.80 -0.62
CA GLY A 352 1.50 -23.94 0.04
C GLY A 352 0.43 -24.64 -0.82
N LEU A 353 0.64 -24.68 -2.14
CA LEU A 353 -0.30 -25.28 -3.09
C LEU A 353 -0.04 -26.78 -3.23
N ASP A 354 -0.94 -27.62 -2.71
CA ASP A 354 -0.93 -29.08 -2.95
C ASP A 354 -1.70 -29.41 -4.23
N LEU A 355 -0.96 -29.78 -5.29
CA LEU A 355 -1.51 -30.15 -6.59
C LEU A 355 -1.54 -31.68 -6.81
N SER A 356 -1.10 -32.48 -5.82
CA SER A 356 -0.93 -33.93 -5.97
C SER A 356 -2.24 -34.66 -6.31
N GLY A 357 -3.36 -34.19 -5.75
CA GLY A 357 -4.70 -34.71 -6.03
C GLY A 357 -5.19 -34.49 -7.46
N LEU A 358 -4.45 -33.76 -8.29
CA LEU A 358 -4.85 -33.31 -9.62
C LEU A 358 -4.08 -33.98 -10.75
N GLY A 359 -3.14 -34.88 -10.41
CA GLY A 359 -2.22 -35.46 -11.38
C GLY A 359 -1.25 -34.44 -11.99
N ALA A 360 -1.15 -33.24 -11.40
CA ALA A 360 -0.13 -32.26 -11.72
C ALA A 360 1.05 -32.44 -10.76
N SER A 361 2.27 -32.40 -11.30
CA SER A 361 3.48 -32.32 -10.49
C SER A 361 3.66 -30.88 -10.01
N GLU A 362 4.02 -30.70 -8.74
CA GLU A 362 4.53 -29.44 -8.23
C GLU A 362 5.70 -28.98 -9.11
N ILE A 363 5.69 -27.69 -9.44
CA ILE A 363 6.75 -27.05 -10.21
C ILE A 363 7.61 -26.25 -9.23
N SER A 364 8.88 -26.63 -9.13
CA SER A 364 9.91 -25.86 -8.42
C SER A 364 10.82 -25.14 -9.41
N ASP A 365 11.51 -24.11 -8.93
CA ASP A 365 12.62 -23.46 -9.63
C ASP A 365 12.33 -23.01 -11.08
N ALA A 366 11.16 -22.41 -11.30
CA ALA A 366 10.68 -22.02 -12.63
C ALA A 366 10.18 -20.57 -12.68
N PRO A 367 10.04 -19.96 -13.86
CA PRO A 367 9.37 -18.66 -13.98
C PRO A 367 7.90 -18.77 -13.59
N PHE A 368 7.44 -17.90 -12.69
CA PHE A 368 6.05 -17.88 -12.22
C PHE A 368 5.42 -16.49 -12.33
N VAL A 369 4.11 -16.50 -12.57
CA VAL A 369 3.21 -15.37 -12.31
C VAL A 369 2.08 -15.89 -11.44
N ILE A 370 2.03 -15.45 -10.19
CA ILE A 370 1.04 -15.88 -9.21
C ILE A 370 0.19 -14.67 -8.81
N MET A 371 -1.13 -14.84 -8.82
CA MET A 371 -2.08 -13.88 -8.28
C MET A 371 -2.82 -14.55 -7.13
N LYS A 372 -2.71 -13.98 -5.93
CA LYS A 372 -3.36 -14.46 -4.70
C LYS A 372 -4.21 -13.35 -4.10
N SER A 373 -5.45 -13.67 -3.79
CA SER A 373 -6.41 -12.84 -3.05
C SER A 373 -7.62 -13.71 -2.69
N ASP A 374 -8.44 -13.29 -1.73
CA ASP A 374 -9.73 -13.94 -1.44
C ASP A 374 -10.66 -13.91 -2.66
N GLU A 375 -10.59 -12.85 -3.46
CA GLU A 375 -11.46 -12.61 -4.61
C GLU A 375 -10.65 -12.10 -5.82
N ILE A 376 -10.49 -12.93 -6.85
CA ILE A 376 -9.77 -12.55 -8.08
C ILE A 376 -10.77 -12.38 -9.23
N ARG A 377 -10.78 -11.19 -9.85
CA ARG A 377 -11.66 -10.87 -10.98
C ARG A 377 -10.86 -10.37 -12.18
N ILE A 378 -11.04 -11.04 -13.33
CA ILE A 378 -10.52 -10.58 -14.62
C ILE A 378 -11.69 -10.03 -15.43
N VAL A 379 -11.69 -8.73 -15.71
CA VAL A 379 -12.80 -8.04 -16.39
C VAL A 379 -12.31 -7.39 -17.68
N ALA A 380 -12.87 -7.81 -18.82
CA ALA A 380 -12.63 -7.16 -20.10
C ALA A 380 -13.75 -6.16 -20.42
N ARG A 381 -13.39 -4.89 -20.63
CA ARG A 381 -14.35 -3.83 -20.93
C ARG A 381 -14.76 -3.85 -22.41
N ALA A 382 -16.06 -3.74 -22.65
CA ALA A 382 -16.59 -3.34 -23.95
C ALA A 382 -16.49 -1.82 -24.11
N GLY A 383 -16.45 -1.33 -25.35
CA GLY A 383 -16.40 0.09 -25.64
C GLY A 383 -16.74 0.39 -27.09
N LYS A 384 -16.60 1.65 -27.49
CA LYS A 384 -16.76 2.07 -28.88
C LYS A 384 -15.42 2.55 -29.42
N ARG A 385 -15.15 2.22 -30.68
CA ARG A 385 -14.00 2.76 -31.42
C ARG A 385 -14.45 3.28 -32.76
N THR A 386 -14.07 4.50 -33.07
CA THR A 386 -14.28 5.08 -34.39
C THR A 386 -13.18 4.60 -35.33
N VAL A 387 -13.55 3.85 -36.36
CA VAL A 387 -12.64 3.47 -37.46
C VAL A 387 -13.19 4.11 -38.73
N SER A 388 -12.38 4.97 -39.37
CA SER A 388 -12.76 5.69 -40.60
C SER A 388 -14.06 6.50 -40.50
N GLY A 389 -14.32 7.11 -39.34
CA GLY A 389 -15.52 7.94 -39.12
C GLY A 389 -16.79 7.16 -38.77
N THR A 390 -16.73 5.84 -38.63
CA THR A 390 -17.84 5.01 -38.14
C THR A 390 -17.53 4.47 -36.75
N GLU A 391 -18.45 4.67 -35.80
CA GLU A 391 -18.38 4.02 -34.49
C GLU A 391 -18.62 2.53 -34.66
N THR A 392 -17.69 1.72 -34.15
CA THR A 392 -17.80 0.27 -34.07
C THR A 392 -17.75 -0.15 -32.62
N ASP A 393 -18.67 -1.03 -32.22
CA ASP A 393 -18.64 -1.62 -30.90
C ASP A 393 -17.47 -2.60 -30.80
N ILE A 394 -16.68 -2.45 -29.73
CA ILE A 394 -15.63 -3.39 -29.34
C ILE A 394 -16.20 -4.21 -28.19
N ALA A 395 -16.34 -5.51 -28.41
CA ALA A 395 -16.58 -6.46 -27.33
C ALA A 395 -15.31 -6.62 -26.49
N GLY A 396 -15.43 -6.52 -25.16
CA GLY A 396 -14.38 -6.97 -24.26
C GLY A 396 -14.18 -8.48 -24.43
N SER A 397 -12.94 -8.94 -24.52
CA SER A 397 -12.65 -10.37 -24.62
C SER A 397 -11.49 -10.74 -23.70
N ILE A 398 -11.63 -11.88 -23.00
CA ILE A 398 -10.58 -12.54 -22.23
C ILE A 398 -10.22 -13.79 -23.02
N ARG A 399 -8.92 -14.01 -23.26
CA ARG A 399 -8.42 -15.18 -23.99
C ARG A 399 -7.38 -15.87 -23.12
N LEU A 400 -7.64 -17.12 -22.80
CA LEU A 400 -6.69 -18.00 -22.13
C LEU A 400 -6.19 -19.02 -23.15
N ILE A 401 -4.89 -19.07 -23.36
CA ILE A 401 -4.26 -19.95 -24.35
C ILE A 401 -3.14 -20.70 -23.64
N SER A 402 -3.20 -22.03 -23.65
CA SER A 402 -2.12 -22.90 -23.22
C SER A 402 -1.50 -23.54 -24.45
N GLU A 403 -0.22 -23.25 -24.71
CA GLU A 403 0.54 -23.85 -25.82
C GLU A 403 0.69 -25.37 -25.63
N GLY A 404 0.72 -25.82 -24.37
CA GLY A 404 0.83 -27.23 -23.97
C GLY A 404 -0.50 -27.99 -23.94
N GLY A 405 -1.64 -27.34 -24.23
CA GLY A 405 -2.89 -28.04 -24.53
C GLY A 405 -3.88 -28.23 -23.38
N GLY A 406 -3.68 -27.62 -22.21
CA GLY A 406 -4.63 -27.71 -21.10
C GLY A 406 -4.77 -26.43 -20.27
N ILE A 407 -6.00 -26.16 -19.81
CA ILE A 407 -6.31 -25.17 -18.78
C ILE A 407 -7.05 -25.92 -17.68
N SER A 408 -6.47 -25.94 -16.48
CA SER A 408 -7.09 -26.52 -15.29
C SER A 408 -7.72 -25.40 -14.47
N LEU A 409 -9.00 -25.54 -14.14
CA LEU A 409 -9.74 -24.65 -13.24
C LEU A 409 -10.19 -25.45 -12.03
N LEU A 410 -9.78 -25.01 -10.86
CA LEU A 410 -9.88 -25.78 -9.63
C LEU A 410 -10.67 -24.97 -8.61
N GLY A 411 -11.66 -25.60 -8.01
CA GLY A 411 -12.44 -25.03 -6.93
C GLY A 411 -13.50 -26.04 -6.47
N PRO A 412 -13.95 -25.98 -5.22
CA PRO A 412 -15.06 -26.79 -4.73
C PRO A 412 -16.40 -26.44 -5.41
N GLY A 413 -16.43 -25.39 -6.23
CA GLY A 413 -17.63 -24.86 -6.87
C GLY A 413 -17.76 -25.23 -8.35
N SER A 414 -18.93 -24.98 -8.88
CA SER A 414 -19.26 -25.11 -10.30
C SER A 414 -18.60 -24.01 -11.14
N ILE A 415 -18.15 -24.38 -12.35
CA ILE A 415 -17.73 -23.42 -13.37
C ILE A 415 -18.97 -22.95 -14.12
N TYR A 416 -19.34 -21.68 -13.93
CA TYR A 416 -20.42 -21.06 -14.70
C TYR A 416 -19.89 -20.43 -15.98
N VAL A 417 -20.46 -20.83 -17.12
CA VAL A 417 -20.17 -20.23 -18.43
C VAL A 417 -21.48 -19.71 -18.99
N GLY A 418 -21.70 -18.40 -18.91
CA GLY A 418 -22.94 -17.76 -19.35
C GLY A 418 -22.73 -16.30 -19.76
N ASN A 419 -23.73 -15.73 -20.44
CA ASN A 419 -23.74 -14.30 -20.74
C ASN A 419 -24.25 -13.55 -19.50
N GLY A 420 -23.40 -12.78 -18.83
CA GLY A 420 -23.76 -12.05 -17.60
C GLY A 420 -24.80 -10.92 -17.77
N SER A 421 -25.53 -10.87 -18.89
CA SER A 421 -26.38 -9.74 -19.30
C SER A 421 -27.87 -10.08 -19.48
N ASP A 422 -28.37 -11.23 -19.03
CA ASP A 422 -29.76 -11.62 -19.27
C ASP A 422 -30.75 -10.94 -18.30
N GLY A 423 -30.76 -9.61 -18.34
CA GLY A 423 -31.93 -8.80 -18.03
C GLY A 423 -32.84 -8.74 -19.27
N ALA A 424 -33.97 -9.44 -19.20
CA ALA A 424 -35.14 -9.30 -20.08
C ALA A 424 -34.98 -9.75 -21.55
N GLY A 425 -35.27 -11.03 -21.82
CA GLY A 425 -35.81 -11.43 -23.13
C GLY A 425 -35.29 -12.72 -23.73
N GLY A 426 -35.35 -13.83 -23.00
CA GLY A 426 -35.06 -15.16 -23.55
C GLY A 426 -34.26 -15.99 -22.55
N SER A 427 -34.98 -16.72 -21.71
CA SER A 427 -34.46 -17.55 -20.61
C SER A 427 -33.56 -18.70 -21.11
N LEU A 428 -32.30 -18.41 -21.42
CA LEU A 428 -31.24 -19.39 -21.25
C LEU A 428 -30.78 -19.24 -19.80
N ASP A 429 -31.10 -20.24 -19.00
CA ASP A 429 -30.77 -20.26 -17.58
C ASP A 429 -29.25 -20.30 -17.43
N THR A 430 -28.62 -19.16 -17.17
CA THR A 430 -27.17 -18.99 -16.98
C THR A 430 -26.66 -19.72 -15.73
N SER A 431 -27.54 -20.32 -14.94
CA SER A 431 -27.20 -21.18 -13.81
C SER A 431 -26.91 -22.64 -14.20
N GLN A 432 -27.09 -23.03 -15.47
CA GLN A 432 -26.85 -24.41 -15.89
C GLN A 432 -25.34 -24.73 -15.88
N PRO A 433 -24.88 -25.69 -15.05
CA PRO A 433 -23.48 -26.07 -15.02
C PRO A 433 -23.09 -26.79 -16.32
N VAL A 434 -21.85 -26.57 -16.77
CA VAL A 434 -21.32 -27.28 -17.94
C VAL A 434 -21.02 -28.73 -17.55
N VAL A 435 -21.74 -29.69 -18.14
CA VAL A 435 -21.49 -31.13 -17.97
C VAL A 435 -20.24 -31.53 -18.78
N LYS A 436 -19.25 -32.16 -18.13
CA LYS A 436 -17.96 -32.52 -18.75
C LYS A 436 -17.56 -33.97 -18.46
N GLY A 437 -16.72 -34.52 -19.34
CA GLY A 437 -16.01 -35.79 -19.12
C GLY A 437 -16.91 -37.01 -19.05
N ASP A 438 -16.63 -37.88 -18.09
CA ASP A 438 -17.33 -39.16 -17.89
C ASP A 438 -18.82 -38.95 -17.62
N LEU A 439 -19.21 -37.88 -16.92
CA LEU A 439 -20.63 -37.58 -16.69
C LEU A 439 -21.36 -37.30 -18.01
N LEU A 440 -20.72 -36.58 -18.94
CA LEU A 440 -21.28 -36.37 -20.27
C LEU A 440 -21.35 -37.68 -21.07
N ALA A 441 -20.31 -38.52 -20.94
CA ALA A 441 -20.27 -39.83 -21.57
C ALA A 441 -21.39 -40.75 -21.04
N ASP A 442 -21.56 -40.83 -19.72
CA ASP A 442 -22.63 -41.57 -19.04
C ASP A 442 -24.01 -41.08 -19.49
N HIS A 443 -24.19 -39.77 -19.65
CA HIS A 443 -25.43 -39.21 -20.19
C HIS A 443 -25.65 -39.57 -21.66
N PHE A 444 -24.59 -39.61 -22.47
CA PHE A 444 -24.70 -40.08 -23.86
C PHE A 444 -24.99 -41.57 -23.94
N ASP A 445 -24.42 -42.39 -23.06
CA ASP A 445 -24.66 -43.83 -22.97
C ASP A 445 -26.08 -44.13 -22.48
N GLN A 446 -26.56 -43.38 -21.48
CA GLN A 446 -27.94 -43.45 -21.03
C GLN A 446 -28.90 -43.01 -22.15
N PHE A 447 -28.60 -41.90 -22.83
CA PHE A 447 -29.38 -41.46 -23.98
C PHE A 447 -29.41 -42.52 -25.09
N HIS A 448 -28.28 -43.14 -25.40
CA HIS A 448 -28.20 -44.24 -26.38
C HIS A 448 -29.08 -45.42 -25.96
N THR A 449 -29.01 -45.84 -24.70
CA THR A 449 -29.82 -46.92 -24.13
C THR A 449 -31.32 -46.62 -24.19
N ASP A 450 -31.71 -45.38 -23.89
CA ASP A 450 -33.10 -44.92 -23.96
C ASP A 450 -33.63 -44.95 -25.41
N VAL A 451 -32.80 -44.54 -26.37
CA VAL A 451 -33.12 -44.59 -27.81
C VAL A 451 -33.27 -46.04 -28.29
N GLU A 452 -32.33 -46.93 -27.95
CA GLU A 452 -32.43 -48.36 -28.33
C GLU A 452 -33.69 -49.01 -27.78
N THR A 453 -34.04 -48.71 -26.54
CA THR A 453 -35.25 -49.23 -25.90
C THR A 453 -36.50 -48.73 -26.63
N ALA A 454 -36.57 -47.43 -26.93
CA ALA A 454 -37.70 -46.84 -27.65
C ALA A 454 -37.84 -47.40 -29.07
N VAL A 455 -36.73 -47.57 -29.81
CA VAL A 455 -36.75 -48.12 -31.18
C VAL A 455 -37.08 -49.61 -31.18
N GLY A 456 -36.52 -50.40 -30.26
CA GLY A 456 -36.78 -51.83 -30.14
C GLY A 456 -38.26 -52.16 -29.91
N VAL A 457 -38.99 -51.29 -29.22
CA VAL A 457 -40.45 -51.39 -29.03
C VAL A 457 -41.22 -51.15 -30.34
N ILE A 458 -40.68 -50.37 -31.29
CA ILE A 458 -41.34 -50.01 -32.55
C ILE A 458 -41.08 -51.06 -33.65
N VAL A 459 -39.88 -51.65 -33.70
CA VAL A 459 -39.53 -52.68 -34.70
C VAL A 459 -39.76 -54.10 -34.21
N GLY A 460 -39.97 -54.29 -32.91
CA GLY A 460 -40.34 -55.55 -32.29
C GLY A 460 -41.73 -56.00 -32.73
N ASN A 461 -41.78 -56.80 -33.79
CA ASN A 461 -42.90 -57.62 -34.27
C ASN A 461 -43.74 -57.10 -35.45
N MET A 462 -43.10 -56.58 -36.50
CA MET A 462 -43.81 -56.22 -37.75
C MET A 462 -43.36 -57.05 -38.96
N GLY A 463 -44.07 -58.17 -39.17
CA GLY A 463 -44.13 -58.86 -40.47
C GLY A 463 -45.13 -58.23 -41.45
N GLY A 464 -45.28 -56.90 -41.48
CA GLY A 464 -46.26 -56.18 -42.31
C GLY A 464 -45.81 -54.77 -42.73
N PRO A 465 -46.39 -54.19 -43.81
CA PRO A 465 -45.82 -53.04 -44.50
C PRO A 465 -46.15 -51.70 -43.84
N ILE A 466 -45.11 -50.86 -43.79
CA ILE A 466 -45.06 -49.39 -43.67
C ILE A 466 -45.71 -48.79 -42.41
N VAL A 467 -44.81 -48.21 -41.61
CA VAL A 467 -45.01 -47.51 -40.34
C VAL A 467 -46.07 -46.41 -40.47
N ASN A 468 -47.06 -46.43 -39.57
CA ASN A 468 -48.00 -45.34 -39.38
C ASN A 468 -47.24 -44.12 -38.81
N LEU A 469 -47.27 -42.98 -39.50
CA LEU A 469 -46.55 -41.77 -39.08
C LEU A 469 -46.99 -41.25 -37.70
N ASP A 470 -48.20 -41.56 -37.25
CA ASP A 470 -48.68 -41.16 -35.92
C ASP A 470 -47.87 -41.84 -34.79
N LEU A 471 -47.49 -43.12 -34.97
CA LEU A 471 -46.64 -43.84 -34.00
C LEU A 471 -45.21 -43.28 -33.94
N LEU A 472 -44.75 -42.68 -35.04
CA LEU A 472 -43.46 -42.02 -35.12
C LEU A 472 -43.47 -40.70 -34.33
N THR A 473 -44.62 -40.02 -34.30
CA THR A 473 -44.82 -38.77 -33.55
C THR A 473 -44.82 -39.04 -32.04
N ASP A 474 -45.55 -40.06 -31.60
CA ASP A 474 -45.56 -40.49 -30.18
C ASP A 474 -44.19 -40.98 -29.73
N ALA A 475 -43.48 -41.72 -30.60
CA ALA A 475 -42.11 -42.13 -30.33
C ALA A 475 -41.16 -40.94 -30.16
N VAL A 476 -41.28 -39.92 -31.03
CA VAL A 476 -40.48 -38.70 -30.93
C VAL A 476 -40.83 -37.91 -29.68
N GLU A 477 -42.09 -37.87 -29.24
CA GLU A 477 -42.48 -37.23 -27.98
C GLU A 477 -41.95 -37.98 -26.75
N VAL A 478 -42.00 -39.31 -26.75
CA VAL A 478 -41.41 -40.13 -25.67
C VAL A 478 -39.89 -39.96 -25.62
N LEU A 479 -39.23 -39.93 -26.79
CA LEU A 479 -37.79 -39.69 -26.90
C LEU A 479 -37.45 -38.27 -26.41
N ALA A 480 -38.23 -37.27 -26.80
CA ALA A 480 -38.05 -35.89 -26.35
C ALA A 480 -38.30 -35.74 -24.84
N ALA A 481 -39.26 -36.48 -24.28
CA ALA A 481 -39.55 -36.48 -22.85
C ALA A 481 -38.45 -37.19 -22.05
N GLY A 482 -37.94 -38.32 -22.53
CA GLY A 482 -36.79 -39.04 -21.94
C GLY A 482 -35.52 -38.19 -21.96
N VAL A 483 -35.23 -37.55 -23.10
CA VAL A 483 -34.12 -36.58 -23.24
C VAL A 483 -34.28 -35.43 -22.25
N ARG A 484 -35.48 -34.83 -22.15
CA ARG A 484 -35.73 -33.75 -21.18
C ARG A 484 -35.59 -34.23 -19.73
N ALA A 485 -36.05 -35.44 -19.39
CA ALA A 485 -35.95 -35.99 -18.03
C ALA A 485 -34.50 -36.30 -17.63
N SER A 486 -33.73 -36.94 -18.52
CA SER A 486 -32.31 -37.22 -18.29
C SER A 486 -31.48 -35.94 -18.20
N LEU A 487 -31.77 -34.92 -19.01
CA LEU A 487 -31.07 -33.64 -18.95
C LEU A 487 -31.53 -32.74 -17.78
N SER A 488 -32.77 -32.85 -17.30
CA SER A 488 -33.29 -32.01 -16.20
C SER A 488 -33.07 -32.59 -14.81
N SER A 489 -32.97 -33.91 -14.65
CA SER A 489 -32.69 -34.56 -13.36
C SER A 489 -31.25 -34.33 -12.87
N ALA A 490 -30.33 -33.96 -13.77
CA ALA A 490 -28.95 -33.59 -13.45
C ALA A 490 -28.79 -32.17 -12.87
N VAL A 491 -29.86 -31.35 -12.82
CA VAL A 491 -29.81 -29.96 -12.33
C VAL A 491 -29.78 -29.88 -10.78
N PHE A 492 -30.01 -30.99 -10.06
CA PHE A 492 -30.23 -30.97 -8.61
C PHE A 492 -29.32 -31.88 -7.76
N THR A 493 -28.30 -32.54 -8.31
CA THR A 493 -27.39 -33.37 -7.52
C THR A 493 -25.94 -33.22 -7.95
N GLN A 494 -25.25 -32.19 -7.43
CA GLN A 494 -24.35 -32.30 -6.27
C GLN A 494 -23.98 -30.89 -5.79
#